data_AF-A0A949HPL1-F1
#
_entry.id   AF-A0A949HPL1-F1
#
_cell.length_a   1.000
_cell.length_b   1.000
_cell.length_c   1.000
_cell.angle_alpha   90.00
_cell.angle_beta   90.00
_cell.angle_gamma   90.00
#
_symmetry.space_group_name_H-M   'P 1'
#
loop_
_entity.id
_entity.type
_entity.pdbx_description
1 polymer ?
#
loop_
_entity_poly.entity_id
_entity_poly.type
_entity_poly.pdbx_seq_one_letter_code
_entity_poly.pdbx_strand_id
1 'polypeptide(L)'
;MVISWLQEISSLRCELVRWIGVGGVLLGGVADLSAQDKEPPVRPKPHEVQIPEGLDEIAAKQHVAIQSLESTWGYWGVRPESYSSWTNHSNRLIPIYLFGASLAPYIDSNSMYRDPQRLKDLYGQVPVNTLNPGATYADQTDVYRLQRTAIDSGKKKYVFLVVFDGMDWQTTQAAAIYRNRAVAYTQGRGKGLLFQDYDRCQTDFGFFVSSSLGEEVDTDVDAQIDKKESKKFGGYDASLGGSAPWESFTDPQYLIGRNPMSPHVVTDSSSSASSMTAGVKILNGAINIKPDRTYVETIAQWAQREKGFAVGTVTSVPISHATPAAAYAVNVSRDDYQDLTRDMLGLPSVTHKSKPYPGLDVVLGAGFGETTKSNAGQGENFIPGNRYLADVDRDAVDVTKGDRLAKYVVA
;
A
#
# COMPACT_ATOMS: atom_id res chain seq x y z
N MET A 1 -19.19 -15.33 3.02
CA MET A 1 -18.62 -15.29 4.38
C MET A 1 -18.27 -13.88 4.85
N VAL A 2 -17.47 -13.09 4.08
CA VAL A 2 -17.09 -11.71 4.44
C VAL A 2 -18.27 -10.78 4.80
N ILE A 3 -19.44 -10.94 4.15
CA ILE A 3 -20.60 -10.07 4.36
C ILE A 3 -21.29 -10.27 5.73
N SER A 4 -21.31 -11.47 6.31
CA SER A 4 -21.96 -11.68 7.62
C SER A 4 -21.11 -11.18 8.78
N TRP A 5 -19.78 -11.16 8.63
CA TRP A 5 -18.84 -10.67 9.64
C TRP A 5 -19.01 -9.15 9.91
N LEU A 6 -19.42 -8.38 8.91
CA LEU A 6 -19.69 -6.95 9.04
C LEU A 6 -20.98 -6.65 9.84
N GLN A 7 -21.92 -7.60 9.96
CA GLN A 7 -23.17 -7.38 10.70
C GLN A 7 -22.98 -7.53 12.21
N GLU A 8 -22.21 -8.52 12.69
CA GLU A 8 -22.00 -8.72 14.13
C GLU A 8 -21.16 -7.60 14.78
N ILE A 9 -20.20 -7.03 14.05
CA ILE A 9 -19.35 -5.92 14.53
C ILE A 9 -20.15 -4.64 14.81
N SER A 10 -21.30 -4.45 14.17
CA SER A 10 -22.17 -3.28 14.38
C SER A 10 -22.74 -3.15 15.81
N SER A 11 -22.63 -4.20 16.61
CA SER A 11 -23.13 -4.27 18.00
C SER A 11 -22.15 -3.72 19.07
N LEU A 12 -20.88 -3.50 18.73
CA LEU A 12 -19.84 -3.17 19.70
C LEU A 12 -19.86 -1.68 20.11
N ARG A 13 -19.92 -1.41 21.42
CA ARG A 13 -19.92 -0.04 21.97
C ARG A 13 -18.57 0.66 21.77
N CYS A 14 -18.61 1.99 21.65
CA CYS A 14 -17.52 2.84 21.14
C CYS A 14 -16.24 2.96 22.02
N GLU A 15 -16.15 2.18 23.10
CA GLU A 15 -14.94 1.98 23.91
C GLU A 15 -14.05 0.84 23.37
N LEU A 16 -14.57 0.02 22.42
CA LEU A 16 -14.00 -1.30 22.11
C LEU A 16 -13.56 -1.56 20.65
N VAL A 17 -13.83 -0.70 19.65
CA VAL A 17 -13.28 -0.82 18.27
C VAL A 17 -13.28 0.55 17.57
N ARG A 18 -12.20 0.96 16.87
CA ARG A 18 -12.20 2.13 15.95
C ARG A 18 -11.24 1.97 14.76
N TRP A 19 -11.79 2.14 13.56
CA TRP A 19 -11.13 1.95 12.27
C TRP A 19 -10.32 3.18 11.80
N ILE A 20 -9.41 3.01 10.83
CA ILE A 20 -8.87 4.04 9.92
C ILE A 20 -8.96 3.42 8.52
N GLY A 21 -9.38 4.13 7.47
CA GLY A 21 -9.65 3.51 6.16
C GLY A 21 -9.34 4.37 4.92
N VAL A 22 -8.69 3.76 3.91
CA VAL A 22 -8.24 4.37 2.63
C VAL A 22 -8.24 3.32 1.48
N GLY A 23 -9.21 3.26 0.56
CA GLY A 23 -9.43 2.22 -0.51
C GLY A 23 -8.28 1.83 -1.49
N GLY A 24 -8.42 0.88 -2.44
CA GLY A 24 -9.63 0.08 -2.75
C GLY A 24 -9.54 -0.90 -3.96
N VAL A 25 -8.87 -2.06 -3.80
CA VAL A 25 -8.81 -3.25 -4.73
C VAL A 25 -7.99 -3.11 -6.02
N LEU A 26 -6.97 -3.98 -6.17
CA LEU A 26 -6.20 -4.19 -7.40
C LEU A 26 -6.16 -5.70 -7.74
N LEU A 27 -6.85 -6.10 -8.81
CA LEU A 27 -6.75 -7.45 -9.40
C LEU A 27 -5.59 -7.48 -10.40
N GLY A 28 -4.37 -7.42 -9.87
CA GLY A 28 -3.14 -7.54 -10.65
C GLY A 28 -2.82 -9.01 -10.94
N GLY A 29 -3.34 -9.55 -12.03
CA GLY A 29 -2.83 -10.81 -12.59
C GLY A 29 -1.39 -10.59 -13.08
N VAL A 30 -0.41 -11.18 -12.40
CA VAL A 30 0.99 -11.14 -12.85
C VAL A 30 1.10 -11.99 -14.10
N ALA A 31 1.20 -11.35 -15.26
CA ALA A 31 1.68 -12.03 -16.46
C ALA A 31 3.14 -12.40 -16.24
N ASP A 32 3.47 -13.68 -16.41
CA ASP A 32 4.82 -14.22 -16.27
C ASP A 32 5.81 -13.46 -17.17
N LEU A 33 6.76 -12.73 -16.56
CA LEU A 33 7.86 -12.09 -17.27
C LEU A 33 9.09 -13.01 -17.45
N SER A 34 8.92 -14.33 -17.23
CA SER A 34 9.93 -15.36 -17.50
C SER A 34 9.51 -16.41 -18.54
N ALA A 35 8.51 -16.11 -19.38
CA ALA A 35 8.22 -16.86 -20.59
C ALA A 35 8.92 -16.24 -21.81
N GLN A 36 10.20 -16.56 -22.01
CA GLN A 36 10.83 -16.36 -23.33
C GLN A 36 10.13 -17.25 -24.38
N ASP A 37 10.02 -16.71 -25.60
CA ASP A 37 9.61 -17.39 -26.83
C ASP A 37 8.17 -17.94 -26.92
N LYS A 38 7.20 -17.07 -26.60
CA LYS A 38 5.92 -17.05 -27.35
C LYS A 38 5.61 -15.62 -27.78
N GLU A 39 5.30 -15.43 -29.07
CA GLU A 39 4.66 -14.19 -29.51
C GLU A 39 3.38 -13.99 -28.67
N PRO A 40 3.09 -12.76 -28.20
CA PRO A 40 1.85 -12.50 -27.49
C PRO A 40 0.67 -12.86 -28.41
N PRO A 41 -0.37 -13.52 -27.90
CA PRO A 41 -1.50 -13.94 -28.73
C PRO A 41 -2.10 -12.71 -29.43
N VAL A 42 -2.28 -12.80 -30.75
CA VAL A 42 -2.87 -11.72 -31.56
C VAL A 42 -4.24 -11.39 -31.00
N ARG A 43 -4.37 -10.21 -30.40
CA ARG A 43 -5.60 -9.77 -29.75
C ARG A 43 -6.58 -9.23 -30.80
N PRO A 44 -7.90 -9.43 -30.59
CA PRO A 44 -8.91 -8.82 -31.45
C PRO A 44 -8.83 -7.30 -31.37
N LYS A 45 -8.98 -6.63 -32.51
CA LYS A 45 -9.19 -5.18 -32.53
C LYS A 45 -10.51 -4.84 -31.83
N PRO A 46 -10.73 -3.61 -31.35
CA PRO A 46 -11.96 -3.23 -30.65
C PRO A 46 -13.26 -3.54 -31.39
N HIS A 47 -13.26 -3.54 -32.73
CA HIS A 47 -14.42 -3.85 -33.57
C HIS A 47 -14.62 -5.36 -33.85
N GLU A 48 -13.66 -6.20 -33.45
CA GLU A 48 -13.68 -7.66 -33.60
C GLU A 48 -14.15 -8.36 -32.30
N VAL A 49 -14.22 -7.63 -31.18
CA VAL A 49 -14.66 -8.18 -29.88
C VAL A 49 -16.18 -8.35 -29.86
N GLN A 50 -16.65 -9.58 -29.64
CA GLN A 50 -18.06 -9.85 -29.39
C GLN A 50 -18.46 -9.41 -27.98
N ILE A 51 -19.54 -8.65 -27.88
CA ILE A 51 -20.06 -8.13 -26.60
C ILE A 51 -21.14 -9.11 -26.09
N PRO A 52 -21.03 -9.65 -24.87
CA PRO A 52 -22.08 -10.48 -24.26
C PRO A 52 -23.42 -9.76 -24.13
N GLU A 53 -24.52 -10.47 -24.38
CA GLU A 53 -25.87 -9.93 -24.15
C GLU A 53 -26.10 -9.57 -22.67
N GLY A 54 -26.87 -8.51 -22.44
CA GLY A 54 -27.25 -8.04 -21.10
C GLY A 54 -26.25 -7.10 -20.41
N LEU A 55 -25.11 -6.76 -21.04
CA LEU A 55 -24.22 -5.70 -20.55
C LEU A 55 -24.80 -4.30 -20.83
N ASP A 56 -24.68 -3.39 -19.85
CA ASP A 56 -24.92 -1.96 -20.09
C ASP A 56 -23.81 -1.32 -20.96
N GLU A 57 -24.03 -0.10 -21.45
CA GLU A 57 -23.10 0.56 -22.37
C GLU A 57 -21.66 0.70 -21.81
N ILE A 58 -21.51 0.92 -20.50
CA ILE A 58 -20.19 1.05 -19.86
C ILE A 58 -19.56 -0.33 -19.74
N ALA A 59 -20.31 -1.32 -19.25
CA ALA A 59 -19.82 -2.70 -19.11
C ALA A 59 -19.46 -3.33 -20.47
N ALA A 60 -20.25 -3.06 -21.51
CA ALA A 60 -20.00 -3.46 -22.88
C ALA A 60 -18.69 -2.87 -23.43
N LYS A 61 -18.50 -1.56 -23.27
CA LYS A 61 -17.26 -0.90 -23.69
C LYS A 61 -16.05 -1.34 -22.85
N GLN A 62 -16.22 -1.61 -21.54
CA GLN A 62 -15.16 -2.17 -20.68
C GLN A 62 -14.75 -3.56 -21.16
N HIS A 63 -15.73 -4.41 -21.53
CA HIS A 63 -15.47 -5.74 -22.09
C HIS A 63 -14.62 -5.65 -23.36
N VAL A 64 -14.98 -4.77 -24.31
CA VAL A 64 -14.19 -4.51 -25.51
C VAL A 64 -12.74 -4.15 -25.17
N ALA A 65 -12.55 -3.19 -24.26
CA ALA A 65 -11.23 -2.69 -23.89
C ALA A 65 -10.33 -3.73 -23.19
N ILE A 66 -10.91 -4.61 -22.37
CA ILE A 66 -10.19 -5.70 -21.70
C ILE A 66 -9.71 -6.75 -22.71
N GLN A 67 -10.53 -7.08 -23.71
CA GLN A 67 -10.18 -8.08 -24.73
C GLN A 67 -9.12 -7.55 -25.71
N SER A 68 -9.27 -6.32 -26.21
CA SER A 68 -8.34 -5.71 -27.16
C SER A 68 -7.05 -5.17 -26.54
N LEU A 69 -7.08 -4.77 -25.26
CA LEU A 69 -6.10 -3.89 -24.61
C LEU A 69 -5.98 -2.49 -25.24
N GLU A 70 -6.97 -2.03 -25.99
CA GLU A 70 -7.08 -0.66 -26.52
C GLU A 70 -8.32 0.03 -25.94
N SER A 71 -8.22 1.30 -25.52
CA SER A 71 -9.38 2.00 -24.96
C SER A 71 -9.37 3.50 -25.21
N THR A 72 -10.14 3.96 -26.20
CA THR A 72 -10.27 5.38 -26.57
C THR A 72 -10.98 6.24 -25.51
N TRP A 73 -11.42 5.63 -24.40
CA TRP A 73 -12.17 6.22 -23.29
C TRP A 73 -11.85 5.38 -22.04
N GLY A 74 -11.72 5.97 -20.85
CA GLY A 74 -11.51 5.20 -19.61
C GLY A 74 -10.22 4.36 -19.55
N TYR A 75 -9.16 4.76 -20.26
CA TYR A 75 -7.83 4.14 -20.22
C TYR A 75 -7.04 4.54 -18.96
N TRP A 76 -6.14 3.65 -18.51
CA TRP A 76 -5.23 3.93 -17.41
C TRP A 76 -3.89 4.49 -17.92
N GLY A 77 -3.50 5.67 -17.42
CA GLY A 77 -2.27 6.35 -17.82
C GLY A 77 -2.47 7.39 -18.93
N VAL A 78 -1.48 7.52 -19.82
CA VAL A 78 -1.38 8.64 -20.79
C VAL A 78 -1.38 8.22 -22.26
N ARG A 79 -1.60 6.93 -22.54
CA ARG A 79 -1.71 6.39 -23.90
C ARG A 79 -3.15 5.93 -24.16
N PRO A 80 -4.00 6.73 -24.85
CA PRO A 80 -5.37 6.33 -25.19
C PRO A 80 -5.44 5.09 -26.12
N GLU A 81 -4.35 4.77 -26.80
CA GLU A 81 -4.18 3.54 -27.58
C GLU A 81 -3.96 2.29 -26.71
N SER A 82 -3.90 2.41 -25.38
CA SER A 82 -3.60 1.31 -24.47
C SER A 82 -4.52 1.32 -23.24
N TYR A 83 -5.21 0.21 -22.99
CA TYR A 83 -6.12 0.04 -21.85
C TYR A 83 -5.43 0.30 -20.51
N SER A 84 -4.16 -0.11 -20.37
CA SER A 84 -3.30 0.28 -19.26
C SER A 84 -1.87 0.55 -19.72
N SER A 85 -1.48 1.81 -19.58
CA SER A 85 -0.14 2.35 -19.86
C SER A 85 0.58 2.88 -18.62
N TRP A 86 -0.06 2.68 -17.46
CA TRP A 86 0.41 3.08 -16.15
C TRP A 86 -0.12 2.10 -15.09
N THR A 87 0.79 1.36 -14.45
CA THR A 87 0.50 0.29 -13.49
C THR A 87 1.08 0.57 -12.10
N ASN A 88 1.54 1.80 -11.86
CA ASN A 88 2.09 2.23 -10.58
C ASN A 88 1.12 3.20 -9.87
N HIS A 89 1.46 3.66 -8.67
CA HIS A 89 0.72 4.71 -7.96
C HIS A 89 0.77 6.05 -8.73
N SER A 90 0.16 7.10 -8.19
CA SER A 90 0.40 8.47 -8.67
C SER A 90 0.95 9.33 -7.54
N ASN A 91 1.74 10.34 -7.87
CA ASN A 91 2.25 11.31 -6.90
C ASN A 91 1.19 12.38 -6.59
N ARG A 92 -0.02 11.93 -6.22
CA ARG A 92 -1.15 12.76 -5.75
C ARG A 92 -1.13 12.82 -4.23
N LEU A 93 -1.74 13.87 -3.68
CA LEU A 93 -2.12 13.90 -2.27
C LEU A 93 -3.15 12.79 -2.01
N ILE A 94 -2.93 11.96 -0.98
CA ILE A 94 -3.79 10.81 -0.67
C ILE A 94 -4.70 11.17 0.51
N PRO A 95 -6.03 11.01 0.40
CA PRO A 95 -6.96 11.25 1.50
C PRO A 95 -6.71 10.36 2.72
N ILE A 96 -6.86 10.93 3.93
CA ILE A 96 -6.87 10.19 5.18
C ILE A 96 -8.11 10.53 6.02
N TYR A 97 -8.75 9.48 6.54
CA TYR A 97 -9.94 9.58 7.38
C TYR A 97 -9.61 9.06 8.78
N LEU A 98 -9.73 9.92 9.80
CA LEU A 98 -9.42 9.58 11.19
C LEU A 98 -10.70 9.45 12.02
N PHE A 99 -10.72 8.49 12.95
CA PHE A 99 -11.89 8.16 13.77
C PHE A 99 -11.48 8.10 15.26
N GLY A 100 -11.71 9.19 15.98
CA GLY A 100 -11.29 9.38 17.36
C GLY A 100 -9.85 9.87 17.54
N ALA A 101 -9.24 10.42 16.49
CA ALA A 101 -7.96 11.12 16.48
C ALA A 101 -8.11 12.42 15.67
N SER A 102 -7.11 13.30 15.70
CA SER A 102 -7.07 14.52 14.88
C SER A 102 -5.72 14.67 14.19
N LEU A 103 -5.75 15.23 12.98
CA LEU A 103 -4.58 15.47 12.14
C LEU A 103 -3.91 16.82 12.44
N ALA A 104 -4.59 17.73 13.17
CA ALA A 104 -4.12 19.08 13.48
C ALA A 104 -2.66 19.22 13.98
N PRO A 105 -2.08 18.28 14.75
CA PRO A 105 -0.65 18.33 15.13
C PRO A 105 0.35 18.16 13.98
N TYR A 106 -0.12 17.82 12.77
CA TYR A 106 0.71 17.37 11.63
C TYR A 106 0.44 18.12 10.32
N ILE A 107 -0.58 18.98 10.28
CA ILE A 107 -0.98 19.77 9.10
C ILE A 107 -0.83 21.26 9.33
N ASP A 108 -1.17 22.07 8.32
CA ASP A 108 -1.09 23.52 8.33
C ASP A 108 0.29 23.98 8.82
N SER A 109 0.35 24.88 9.82
CA SER A 109 1.60 25.36 10.40
C SER A 109 2.53 24.26 10.93
N ASN A 110 2.01 23.06 11.19
CA ASN A 110 2.75 21.91 11.73
C ASN A 110 3.23 20.93 10.63
N SER A 111 2.86 21.14 9.36
CA SER A 111 3.29 20.28 8.25
C SER A 111 4.81 20.21 8.11
N MET A 112 5.35 19.01 7.85
CA MET A 112 6.78 18.83 7.54
C MET A 112 7.21 19.61 6.29
N TYR A 113 6.30 19.79 5.33
CA TYR A 113 6.58 20.43 4.05
C TYR A 113 6.79 21.95 4.15
N ARG A 114 6.56 22.56 5.32
CA ARG A 114 6.86 23.97 5.60
C ARG A 114 8.30 24.22 6.10
N ASP A 115 9.05 23.17 6.42
CA ASP A 115 10.34 23.27 7.10
C ASP A 115 11.43 22.48 6.33
N PRO A 116 12.50 23.16 5.84
CA PRO A 116 13.55 22.50 5.06
C PRO A 116 14.38 21.51 5.89
N GLN A 117 14.53 21.72 7.21
CA GLN A 117 15.25 20.75 8.04
C GLN A 117 14.40 19.49 8.23
N ARG A 118 13.09 19.62 8.48
CA ARG A 118 12.19 18.45 8.59
C ARG A 118 12.08 17.68 7.28
N LEU A 119 12.14 18.36 6.11
CA LEU A 119 12.27 17.68 4.82
C LEU A 119 13.61 16.94 4.68
N LYS A 120 14.71 17.56 5.12
CA LYS A 120 16.03 16.91 5.13
C LYS A 120 16.09 15.70 6.06
N ASP A 121 15.45 15.76 7.22
CA ASP A 121 15.35 14.62 8.14
C ASP A 121 14.51 13.47 7.55
N LEU A 122 13.51 13.80 6.73
CA LEU A 122 12.58 12.86 6.10
C LEU A 122 13.16 12.17 4.84
N TYR A 123 13.88 12.92 4.01
CA TYR A 123 14.39 12.47 2.70
C TYR A 123 15.92 12.40 2.59
N GLY A 124 16.67 12.73 3.65
CA GLY A 124 18.13 12.93 3.64
C GLY A 124 18.60 14.24 3.00
N GLN A 125 17.72 14.88 2.22
CA GLN A 125 17.93 16.13 1.48
C GLN A 125 16.60 16.92 1.42
N VAL A 126 16.63 18.19 0.99
CA VAL A 126 15.40 18.90 0.62
C VAL A 126 15.09 18.58 -0.84
N PRO A 127 14.00 17.85 -1.17
CA PRO A 127 13.74 17.52 -2.57
C PRO A 127 13.32 18.75 -3.37
N VAL A 128 13.59 18.72 -4.67
CA VAL A 128 13.31 19.84 -5.59
C VAL A 128 11.84 20.25 -5.51
N ASN A 129 11.58 21.56 -5.45
CA ASN A 129 10.26 22.20 -5.35
C ASN A 129 9.33 21.68 -4.24
N THR A 130 9.86 20.93 -3.26
CA THR A 130 9.03 20.24 -2.25
C THR A 130 8.79 21.07 -0.99
N LEU A 131 9.63 22.09 -0.74
CA LEU A 131 9.39 23.07 0.33
C LEU A 131 8.21 23.97 -0.04
N ASN A 132 7.11 23.85 0.70
CA ASN A 132 5.88 24.60 0.50
C ASN A 132 5.44 25.27 1.82
N PRO A 133 5.76 26.56 2.03
CA PRO A 133 5.34 27.32 3.22
C PRO A 133 3.82 27.42 3.43
N GLY A 134 3.02 27.12 2.38
CA GLY A 134 1.57 27.09 2.41
C GLY A 134 0.97 25.70 2.65
N ALA A 135 1.77 24.64 2.82
CA ALA A 135 1.28 23.26 2.91
C ALA A 135 0.20 23.08 4.01
N THR A 136 -0.92 22.47 3.65
CA THR A 136 -2.05 22.11 4.53
C THR A 136 -2.15 20.59 4.73
N TYR A 137 -1.17 19.85 4.21
CA TYR A 137 -1.12 18.39 4.16
C TYR A 137 -0.03 17.82 5.07
N ALA A 138 -0.23 16.58 5.50
CA ALA A 138 0.74 15.82 6.29
C ALA A 138 1.76 15.11 5.40
N ASP A 139 2.76 14.47 6.00
CA ASP A 139 3.50 13.40 5.33
C ASP A 139 2.88 12.02 5.65
N GLN A 140 3.12 11.04 4.80
CA GLN A 140 2.75 9.65 5.06
C GLN A 140 3.32 9.09 6.38
N THR A 141 4.50 9.55 6.81
CA THR A 141 5.08 9.18 8.12
C THR A 141 4.28 9.73 9.31
N ASP A 142 3.37 10.68 9.11
CA ASP A 142 2.42 11.10 10.15
C ASP A 142 1.40 10.01 10.48
N VAL A 143 1.14 9.06 9.58
CA VAL A 143 0.29 7.89 9.87
C VAL A 143 0.92 7.01 10.94
N TYR A 144 2.25 6.83 10.93
CA TYR A 144 2.98 6.20 12.02
C TYR A 144 2.86 7.01 13.32
N ARG A 145 3.09 8.35 13.26
CA ARG A 145 3.03 9.23 14.43
C ARG A 145 1.64 9.28 15.09
N LEU A 146 0.58 9.23 14.29
CA LEU A 146 -0.81 9.11 14.73
C LEU A 146 -1.06 7.81 15.48
N GLN A 147 -0.67 6.66 14.90
CA GLN A 147 -0.83 5.35 15.55
C GLN A 147 0.00 5.28 16.84
N ARG A 148 1.24 5.78 16.82
CA ARG A 148 2.12 5.86 17.98
C ARG A 148 1.51 6.67 19.11
N THR A 149 1.04 7.89 18.81
CA THR A 149 0.38 8.78 19.78
C THR A 149 -0.91 8.18 20.31
N ALA A 150 -1.69 7.48 19.47
CA ALA A 150 -2.89 6.77 19.88
C ALA A 150 -2.58 5.69 20.94
N ILE A 151 -1.56 4.87 20.71
CA ILE A 151 -1.15 3.80 21.65
C ILE A 151 -0.51 4.39 22.92
N ASP A 152 0.45 5.32 22.79
CA ASP A 152 1.13 5.94 23.94
C ASP A 152 0.18 6.76 24.83
N SER A 153 -0.95 7.24 24.30
CA SER A 153 -1.97 7.91 25.13
C SER A 153 -2.60 7.02 26.20
N GLY A 154 -2.49 5.68 26.09
CA GLY A 154 -3.15 4.69 26.95
C GLY A 154 -4.69 4.66 26.86
N LYS A 155 -5.31 5.63 26.16
CA LYS A 155 -6.77 5.78 26.01
C LYS A 155 -7.35 4.93 24.88
N LYS A 156 -6.50 4.22 24.12
CA LYS A 156 -6.89 3.45 22.93
C LYS A 156 -6.60 1.98 23.16
N LYS A 157 -7.65 1.19 23.37
CA LYS A 157 -7.54 -0.26 23.52
C LYS A 157 -7.19 -0.96 22.19
N TYR A 158 -7.48 -0.33 21.06
CA TYR A 158 -7.19 -0.85 19.73
C TYR A 158 -6.83 0.30 18.79
N VAL A 159 -5.95 0.00 17.83
CA VAL A 159 -5.60 0.86 16.70
C VAL A 159 -5.67 -0.02 15.45
N PHE A 160 -6.38 0.46 14.43
CA PHE A 160 -6.54 -0.25 13.16
C PHE A 160 -6.09 0.69 12.04
N LEU A 161 -5.21 0.21 11.15
CA LEU A 161 -4.88 0.88 9.90
C LEU A 161 -5.40 0.03 8.75
N VAL A 162 -6.51 0.44 8.12
CA VAL A 162 -6.98 -0.17 6.88
C VAL A 162 -6.45 0.64 5.71
N VAL A 163 -5.24 0.28 5.28
CA VAL A 163 -4.77 0.59 3.93
C VAL A 163 -5.55 -0.31 2.97
N PHE A 164 -5.98 0.25 1.87
CA PHE A 164 -6.26 -0.47 0.67
C PHE A 164 -5.50 0.25 -0.47
N ASP A 165 -5.20 -0.46 -1.54
CA ASP A 165 -4.14 -0.06 -2.48
C ASP A 165 -4.72 0.77 -3.64
N GLY A 166 -4.00 1.81 -4.09
CA GLY A 166 -4.28 2.57 -5.31
C GLY A 166 -5.46 3.57 -5.33
N MET A 167 -6.25 3.76 -4.26
CA MET A 167 -7.37 4.72 -4.30
C MET A 167 -6.94 6.15 -3.92
N ASP A 168 -7.09 7.07 -4.85
CA ASP A 168 -7.04 8.50 -4.60
C ASP A 168 -8.43 9.09 -4.29
N TRP A 169 -8.52 10.42 -4.23
CA TRP A 169 -9.78 11.11 -3.99
C TRP A 169 -10.80 10.87 -5.13
N GLN A 170 -10.34 10.82 -6.38
CA GLN A 170 -11.16 10.61 -7.57
C GLN A 170 -11.75 9.20 -7.59
N THR A 171 -10.96 8.17 -7.26
CA THR A 171 -11.45 6.79 -7.09
C THR A 171 -12.45 6.70 -5.94
N THR A 172 -12.24 7.44 -4.84
CA THR A 172 -13.22 7.56 -3.75
C THR A 172 -14.55 8.15 -4.26
N GLN A 173 -14.47 9.24 -5.03
CA GLN A 173 -15.63 9.93 -5.60
C GLN A 173 -16.38 9.04 -6.60
N ALA A 174 -15.68 8.32 -7.46
CA ALA A 174 -16.26 7.37 -8.40
C ALA A 174 -17.02 6.24 -7.67
N ALA A 175 -16.45 5.69 -6.59
CA ALA A 175 -17.13 4.69 -5.75
C ALA A 175 -18.38 5.25 -5.07
N ALA A 176 -18.34 6.50 -4.57
CA ALA A 176 -19.50 7.18 -4.01
C ALA A 176 -20.58 7.43 -5.08
N ILE A 177 -20.22 7.89 -6.28
CA ILE A 177 -21.14 8.10 -7.40
C ILE A 177 -21.80 6.78 -7.80
N TYR A 178 -21.03 5.69 -7.92
CA TYR A 178 -21.55 4.37 -8.25
C TYR A 178 -22.54 3.86 -7.20
N ARG A 179 -22.20 3.95 -5.90
CA ARG A 179 -23.08 3.51 -4.80
C ARG A 179 -24.39 4.29 -4.74
N ASN A 180 -24.32 5.62 -4.85
CA ASN A 180 -25.48 6.49 -4.62
C ASN A 180 -26.23 6.88 -5.90
N ARG A 181 -25.71 6.51 -7.08
CA ARG A 181 -26.22 6.90 -8.40
C ARG A 181 -26.35 8.43 -8.59
N ALA A 182 -25.53 9.20 -7.88
CA ALA A 182 -25.56 10.66 -7.86
C ALA A 182 -24.19 11.27 -7.49
N VAL A 183 -23.88 12.44 -8.03
CA VAL A 183 -22.69 13.23 -7.64
C VAL A 183 -22.99 13.98 -6.34
N ALA A 184 -22.74 13.33 -5.20
CA ALA A 184 -23.03 13.88 -3.88
C ALA A 184 -22.04 14.97 -3.41
N TYR A 185 -20.86 15.08 -4.04
CA TYR A 185 -19.82 16.05 -3.71
C TYR A 185 -18.81 16.22 -4.86
N THR A 186 -18.10 17.35 -4.86
CA THR A 186 -17.04 17.70 -5.84
C THR A 186 -15.72 18.11 -5.20
N GLN A 187 -15.64 18.22 -3.86
CA GLN A 187 -14.43 18.57 -3.11
C GLN A 187 -14.54 18.10 -1.65
N GLY A 188 -13.43 18.17 -0.89
CA GLY A 188 -13.40 17.90 0.55
C GLY A 188 -13.47 16.42 0.93
N ARG A 189 -13.91 16.15 2.17
CA ARG A 189 -14.08 14.79 2.76
C ARG A 189 -14.93 13.84 1.91
N GLY A 190 -15.84 14.39 1.12
CA GLY A 190 -16.86 13.63 0.43
C GLY A 190 -17.94 13.06 1.33
N LYS A 191 -18.89 12.36 0.71
CA LYS A 191 -20.11 11.84 1.31
C LYS A 191 -20.64 10.67 0.50
N GLY A 192 -21.27 9.70 1.15
CA GLY A 192 -21.98 8.61 0.50
C GLY A 192 -21.21 7.30 0.45
N LEU A 193 -20.15 7.13 1.25
CA LEU A 193 -19.53 5.85 1.59
C LEU A 193 -19.54 5.68 3.11
N LEU A 194 -19.56 4.43 3.60
CA LEU A 194 -19.75 4.14 5.03
C LEU A 194 -18.73 4.85 5.94
N PHE A 195 -17.47 4.97 5.51
CA PHE A 195 -16.42 5.67 6.27
C PHE A 195 -16.44 7.19 6.11
N GLN A 196 -17.03 7.71 5.02
CA GLN A 196 -17.24 9.16 4.84
C GLN A 196 -18.38 9.66 5.73
N ASP A 197 -19.45 8.86 5.81
CA ASP A 197 -20.70 9.19 6.52
C ASP A 197 -20.68 8.80 8.02
N TYR A 198 -19.59 8.22 8.53
CA TYR A 198 -19.52 7.68 9.89
C TYR A 198 -19.51 8.77 10.96
N ASP A 199 -20.51 8.76 11.84
CA ASP A 199 -20.78 9.79 12.84
C ASP A 199 -20.64 9.32 14.30
N ARG A 200 -20.37 8.03 14.54
CA ARG A 200 -20.41 7.42 15.88
C ARG A 200 -19.23 7.80 16.79
N CYS A 201 -18.30 8.62 16.31
CA CYS A 201 -17.32 9.29 17.14
C CYS A 201 -16.84 10.58 16.46
N GLN A 202 -16.06 11.41 17.18
CA GLN A 202 -15.32 12.51 16.54
C GLN A 202 -14.49 11.97 15.37
N THR A 203 -14.68 12.53 14.18
CA THR A 203 -13.91 12.18 12.99
C THR A 203 -13.14 13.38 12.48
N ASP A 204 -11.96 13.14 11.90
CA ASP A 204 -11.14 14.16 11.24
C ASP A 204 -10.80 13.70 9.81
N PHE A 205 -10.40 14.63 8.94
CA PHE A 205 -10.09 14.38 7.54
C PHE A 205 -8.98 15.30 7.07
N GLY A 206 -8.06 14.75 6.29
CA GLY A 206 -7.08 15.53 5.57
C GLY A 206 -6.47 14.70 4.45
N PHE A 207 -5.23 15.01 4.11
CA PHE A 207 -4.49 14.30 3.06
C PHE A 207 -2.98 14.41 3.31
N PHE A 208 -2.23 13.50 2.72
CA PHE A 208 -0.78 13.40 2.90
C PHE A 208 -0.03 13.16 1.58
N VAL A 209 1.26 13.49 1.57
CA VAL A 209 2.17 13.17 0.46
C VAL A 209 2.66 11.72 0.58
N SER A 210 2.46 10.93 -0.47
CA SER A 210 2.81 9.50 -0.54
C SER A 210 4.20 9.21 -1.14
N SER A 211 4.93 10.24 -1.60
CA SER A 211 6.20 10.08 -2.31
C SER A 211 7.26 9.32 -1.51
N SER A 212 8.02 8.44 -2.18
CA SER A 212 9.07 7.58 -1.60
C SER A 212 10.38 8.32 -1.34
N LEU A 213 11.37 7.67 -0.72
CA LEU A 213 12.73 8.23 -0.61
C LEU A 213 13.35 8.36 -2.01
N GLY A 214 13.25 7.30 -2.81
CA GLY A 214 13.84 7.20 -4.13
C GLY A 214 13.40 5.95 -4.89
N GLU A 215 14.07 5.70 -6.01
CA GLU A 215 13.72 4.62 -6.93
C GLU A 215 14.11 3.25 -6.37
N GLU A 216 13.47 2.23 -6.92
CA GLU A 216 13.88 0.84 -6.71
C GLU A 216 15.24 0.61 -7.37
N VAL A 217 16.10 -0.13 -6.69
CA VAL A 217 17.46 -0.43 -7.11
C VAL A 217 17.66 -1.94 -7.21
N ASP A 218 18.63 -2.40 -7.99
CA ASP A 218 18.97 -3.83 -8.01
C ASP A 218 19.44 -4.26 -6.62
N THR A 219 18.88 -5.34 -6.07
CA THR A 219 19.23 -5.85 -4.74
C THR A 219 19.88 -7.24 -4.79
N ASP A 220 20.56 -7.59 -3.71
CA ASP A 220 20.94 -8.94 -3.34
C ASP A 220 20.11 -9.34 -2.11
N VAL A 221 19.14 -10.22 -2.29
CA VAL A 221 18.23 -10.64 -1.21
C VAL A 221 18.89 -11.60 -0.23
N ASP A 222 19.87 -12.40 -0.66
CA ASP A 222 20.59 -13.32 0.23
C ASP A 222 21.58 -12.60 1.16
N ALA A 223 22.22 -11.54 0.66
CA ALA A 223 23.07 -10.66 1.45
C ALA A 223 22.32 -9.50 2.14
N GLN A 224 21.05 -9.25 1.78
CA GLN A 224 20.25 -8.09 2.20
C GLN A 224 20.94 -6.75 1.92
N ILE A 225 21.37 -6.54 0.67
CA ILE A 225 22.05 -5.31 0.24
C ILE A 225 21.50 -4.72 -1.06
N ASP A 226 21.50 -3.40 -1.15
CA ASP A 226 21.42 -2.69 -2.42
C ASP A 226 22.72 -2.89 -3.20
N LYS A 227 22.64 -3.28 -4.48
CA LYS A 227 23.81 -3.41 -5.37
C LYS A 227 24.26 -2.06 -5.95
N LYS A 228 23.41 -1.03 -5.88
CA LYS A 228 23.62 0.32 -6.43
C LYS A 228 22.89 1.36 -5.57
N GLU A 229 23.44 2.57 -5.51
CA GLU A 229 22.75 3.72 -4.92
C GLU A 229 21.61 4.22 -5.84
N SER A 230 20.50 4.64 -5.22
CA SER A 230 19.38 5.32 -5.89
C SER A 230 19.83 6.64 -6.51
N LYS A 231 19.43 6.92 -7.76
CA LYS A 231 19.82 8.15 -8.48
C LYS A 231 18.66 9.11 -8.71
N LYS A 232 17.42 8.61 -8.65
CA LYS A 232 16.19 9.41 -8.65
C LYS A 232 15.57 9.39 -7.26
N PHE A 233 15.04 10.53 -6.84
CA PHE A 233 14.46 10.71 -5.50
C PHE A 233 12.98 11.09 -5.60
N GLY A 234 12.25 10.90 -4.50
CA GLY A 234 10.91 11.42 -4.36
C GLY A 234 10.89 12.92 -4.07
N GLY A 235 9.69 13.44 -3.82
CA GLY A 235 9.36 14.84 -3.61
C GLY A 235 7.90 15.11 -3.99
N TYR A 236 7.35 16.24 -3.56
CA TYR A 236 6.01 16.67 -3.95
C TYR A 236 5.95 18.19 -4.20
N ASP A 237 5.84 18.53 -5.47
CA ASP A 237 5.72 19.90 -5.98
C ASP A 237 4.23 20.24 -6.07
N ALA A 238 3.72 20.94 -5.06
CA ALA A 238 2.31 21.34 -4.99
C ALA A 238 1.90 22.32 -6.11
N SER A 239 2.86 22.96 -6.81
CA SER A 239 2.55 23.81 -7.97
C SER A 239 2.19 23.02 -9.23
N LEU A 240 2.60 21.74 -9.29
CA LEU A 240 2.28 20.82 -10.39
C LEU A 240 1.22 19.80 -9.98
N GLY A 241 1.34 19.26 -8.76
CA GLY A 241 0.48 18.21 -8.20
C GLY A 241 -0.82 18.69 -7.57
N GLY A 242 -1.01 20.01 -7.37
CA GLY A 242 -2.15 20.61 -6.68
C GLY A 242 -1.90 20.89 -5.19
N SER A 243 -2.79 21.68 -4.57
CA SER A 243 -2.77 21.94 -3.13
C SER A 243 -3.74 21.05 -2.34
N ALA A 244 -4.76 20.51 -3.02
CA ALA A 244 -5.71 19.55 -2.49
C ALA A 244 -6.07 18.48 -3.54
N PRO A 245 -6.43 17.25 -3.12
CA PRO A 245 -6.51 16.10 -4.04
C PRO A 245 -7.68 16.13 -5.02
N TRP A 246 -8.65 17.02 -4.84
CA TRP A 246 -9.78 17.24 -5.78
C TRP A 246 -9.51 18.33 -6.81
N GLU A 247 -8.40 19.06 -6.70
CA GLU A 247 -8.08 20.14 -7.64
C GLU A 247 -7.65 19.57 -9.00
N SER A 248 -7.94 20.32 -10.06
CA SER A 248 -7.37 20.06 -11.38
C SER A 248 -5.86 20.29 -11.31
N PHE A 249 -5.08 19.23 -11.45
CA PHE A 249 -3.62 19.28 -11.52
C PHE A 249 -3.15 20.08 -12.75
N THR A 250 -2.04 20.79 -12.60
CA THR A 250 -1.48 21.65 -13.65
C THR A 250 -0.81 20.83 -14.75
N ASP A 251 -0.24 19.67 -14.40
CA ASP A 251 0.39 18.76 -15.35
C ASP A 251 0.12 17.27 -15.01
N PRO A 252 -0.63 16.52 -15.82
CA PRO A 252 -0.79 15.08 -15.62
C PRO A 252 0.51 14.27 -15.78
N GLN A 253 1.50 14.74 -16.54
CA GLN A 253 2.79 14.04 -16.67
C GLN A 253 3.59 14.08 -15.36
N TYR A 254 3.46 15.16 -14.58
CA TYR A 254 4.05 15.25 -13.26
C TYR A 254 3.52 14.13 -12.35
N LEU A 255 2.20 13.96 -12.25
CA LEU A 255 1.60 12.98 -11.34
C LEU A 255 2.01 11.52 -11.61
N ILE A 256 2.55 11.23 -12.79
CA ILE A 256 3.08 9.91 -13.18
C ILE A 256 4.60 9.90 -13.41
N GLY A 257 5.35 10.87 -12.86
CA GLY A 257 6.82 10.92 -12.94
C GLY A 257 7.39 11.04 -14.37
N ARG A 258 6.59 11.52 -15.33
CA ARG A 258 6.99 11.70 -16.75
C ARG A 258 7.24 13.14 -17.16
N ASN A 259 7.09 14.11 -16.25
CA ASN A 259 7.48 15.50 -16.51
C ASN A 259 9.03 15.63 -16.52
N PRO A 260 9.65 16.01 -17.65
CA PRO A 260 11.12 16.10 -17.77
C PRO A 260 11.71 17.33 -17.05
N MET A 261 10.91 18.34 -16.75
CA MET A 261 11.30 19.55 -16.02
C MET A 261 11.21 19.38 -14.49
N SER A 262 10.47 18.39 -14.00
CA SER A 262 10.34 18.04 -12.57
C SER A 262 10.48 16.52 -12.38
N PRO A 263 11.68 15.95 -12.67
CA PRO A 263 11.92 14.53 -12.58
C PRO A 263 11.91 14.06 -11.11
N HIS A 264 11.08 13.07 -10.82
CA HIS A 264 10.96 12.48 -9.49
C HIS A 264 10.46 11.03 -9.60
N VAL A 265 10.54 10.31 -8.49
CA VAL A 265 10.04 8.95 -8.37
C VAL A 265 8.61 8.95 -7.86
N VAL A 266 7.75 8.17 -8.52
CA VAL A 266 6.43 7.84 -7.99
C VAL A 266 6.56 6.62 -7.09
N THR A 267 6.00 6.72 -5.88
CA THR A 267 6.05 5.68 -4.84
C THR A 267 5.48 4.36 -5.33
N ASP A 268 5.87 3.25 -4.70
CA ASP A 268 5.24 1.95 -4.86
C ASP A 268 4.51 1.53 -3.57
N SER A 269 3.85 0.36 -3.57
CA SER A 269 3.17 -0.15 -2.37
C SER A 269 4.12 -0.45 -1.20
N SER A 270 5.41 -0.72 -1.44
CA SER A 270 6.36 -1.06 -0.36
C SER A 270 6.85 0.17 0.39
N SER A 271 7.27 1.22 -0.34
CA SER A 271 7.71 2.47 0.25
C SER A 271 6.58 3.21 0.94
N SER A 272 5.39 3.21 0.31
CA SER A 272 4.20 3.85 0.87
C SER A 272 3.71 3.18 2.15
N ALA A 273 3.63 1.84 2.18
CA ALA A 273 3.23 1.11 3.37
C ALA A 273 4.26 1.24 4.50
N SER A 274 5.54 1.05 4.20
CA SER A 274 6.64 1.20 5.20
C SER A 274 6.67 2.61 5.80
N SER A 275 6.36 3.65 5.02
CA SER A 275 6.24 5.01 5.54
C SER A 275 5.10 5.14 6.57
N MET A 276 3.96 4.47 6.35
CA MET A 276 2.82 4.48 7.28
C MET A 276 3.02 3.61 8.52
N THR A 277 3.79 2.52 8.41
CA THR A 277 3.94 1.50 9.46
C THR A 277 5.24 1.61 10.25
N ALA A 278 6.32 2.16 9.69
CA ALA A 278 7.61 2.34 10.35
C ALA A 278 8.06 3.82 10.46
N GLY A 279 7.32 4.76 9.87
CA GLY A 279 7.49 6.19 10.11
C GLY A 279 8.74 6.82 9.47
N VAL A 280 9.32 6.19 8.46
CA VAL A 280 10.45 6.71 7.67
C VAL A 280 10.22 6.50 6.19
N LYS A 281 10.78 7.37 5.34
CA LYS A 281 10.85 7.13 3.90
C LYS A 281 11.91 6.06 3.61
N ILE A 282 11.59 5.16 2.69
CA ILE A 282 12.50 4.15 2.13
C ILE A 282 12.45 4.18 0.59
N LEU A 283 13.38 3.50 -0.07
CA LEU A 283 13.33 3.29 -1.53
C LEU A 283 12.08 2.49 -1.92
N ASN A 284 11.62 2.64 -3.16
CA ASN A 284 10.67 1.69 -3.73
C ASN A 284 11.29 0.28 -3.75
N GLY A 285 10.47 -0.76 -3.76
CA GLY A 285 10.94 -2.15 -3.73
C GLY A 285 11.33 -2.63 -2.34
N ALA A 286 12.01 -1.81 -1.53
CA ALA A 286 12.38 -2.17 -0.15
C ALA A 286 11.17 -2.28 0.80
N ILE A 287 11.31 -3.07 1.88
CA ILE A 287 10.33 -3.22 2.97
C ILE A 287 11.05 -2.91 4.28
N ASN A 288 10.67 -1.82 4.97
CA ASN A 288 11.16 -1.44 6.30
C ASN A 288 12.69 -1.46 6.51
N ILE A 289 13.47 -1.29 5.45
CA ILE A 289 14.94 -1.17 5.50
C ILE A 289 15.37 0.13 4.80
N LYS A 290 16.37 0.80 5.38
CA LYS A 290 16.99 1.99 4.80
C LYS A 290 18.16 1.62 3.85
N PRO A 291 18.59 2.52 2.95
CA PRO A 291 19.76 2.29 2.08
C PRO A 291 21.08 2.04 2.85
N ASP A 292 21.18 2.52 4.09
CA ASP A 292 22.31 2.25 5.00
C ASP A 292 22.22 0.85 5.67
N ARG A 293 21.25 0.03 5.26
CA ARG A 293 20.91 -1.32 5.76
C ARG A 293 20.37 -1.35 7.19
N THR A 294 19.97 -0.20 7.74
CA THR A 294 19.26 -0.15 9.03
C THR A 294 17.85 -0.72 8.84
N TYR A 295 17.57 -1.87 9.47
CA TYR A 295 16.20 -2.37 9.67
C TYR A 295 15.43 -1.44 10.61
N VAL A 296 14.17 -1.15 10.29
CA VAL A 296 13.38 -0.15 10.98
C VAL A 296 12.22 -0.81 11.73
N GLU A 297 12.14 -0.57 13.05
CA GLU A 297 11.08 -1.14 13.88
C GLU A 297 9.70 -0.60 13.47
N THR A 298 8.77 -1.50 13.14
CA THR A 298 7.40 -1.11 12.78
C THR A 298 6.56 -0.77 14.02
N ILE A 299 5.46 -0.06 13.83
CA ILE A 299 4.49 0.24 14.88
C ILE A 299 3.91 -1.03 15.51
N ALA A 300 3.77 -2.11 14.74
CA ALA A 300 3.28 -3.40 15.24
C ALA A 300 4.34 -4.08 16.10
N GLN A 301 5.57 -4.21 15.62
CA GLN A 301 6.70 -4.77 16.38
C GLN A 301 6.90 -3.99 17.70
N TRP A 302 6.93 -2.65 17.63
CA TRP A 302 7.03 -1.79 18.80
C TRP A 302 5.88 -2.00 19.78
N ALA A 303 4.62 -1.99 19.31
CA ALA A 303 3.45 -2.12 20.18
C ALA A 303 3.38 -3.50 20.85
N GLN A 304 3.76 -4.56 20.13
CA GLN A 304 3.88 -5.91 20.68
C GLN A 304 4.96 -5.96 21.77
N ARG A 305 6.16 -5.41 21.48
CA ARG A 305 7.33 -5.46 22.37
C ARG A 305 7.20 -4.58 23.62
N GLU A 306 6.70 -3.35 23.48
CA GLU A 306 6.74 -2.32 24.54
C GLU A 306 5.39 -2.12 25.25
N LYS A 307 4.29 -2.57 24.64
CA LYS A 307 2.93 -2.40 25.17
C LYS A 307 2.16 -3.71 25.32
N GLY A 308 2.72 -4.84 24.87
CA GLY A 308 2.06 -6.14 24.92
C GLY A 308 0.80 -6.22 24.06
N PHE A 309 0.72 -5.43 22.98
CA PHE A 309 -0.41 -5.49 22.05
C PHE A 309 -0.35 -6.76 21.22
N ALA A 310 -1.50 -7.42 21.07
CA ALA A 310 -1.69 -8.36 19.97
C ALA A 310 -1.73 -7.58 18.64
N VAL A 311 -1.08 -8.10 17.61
CA VAL A 311 -0.89 -7.43 16.32
C VAL A 311 -1.24 -8.36 15.16
N GLY A 312 -1.71 -7.83 14.05
CA GLY A 312 -2.13 -8.68 12.93
C GLY A 312 -2.36 -7.93 11.63
N THR A 313 -2.37 -8.69 10.54
CA THR A 313 -2.66 -8.21 9.18
C THR A 313 -3.82 -8.99 8.58
N VAL A 314 -4.69 -8.27 7.87
CA VAL A 314 -5.82 -8.83 7.12
C VAL A 314 -5.82 -8.16 5.75
N THR A 315 -5.83 -8.96 4.68
CA THR A 315 -5.66 -8.47 3.31
C THR A 315 -6.51 -9.26 2.30
N SER A 316 -6.77 -8.69 1.14
CA SER A 316 -7.40 -9.37 -0.01
C SER A 316 -6.40 -9.81 -1.08
N VAL A 317 -5.11 -9.53 -0.90
CA VAL A 317 -4.00 -9.93 -1.78
C VAL A 317 -3.13 -10.99 -1.06
N PRO A 318 -2.07 -11.56 -1.68
CA PRO A 318 -1.20 -12.51 -0.99
C PRO A 318 -0.63 -11.97 0.33
N ILE A 319 -0.45 -12.84 1.34
CA ILE A 319 -0.08 -12.44 2.70
C ILE A 319 1.22 -11.63 2.77
N SER A 320 2.21 -11.96 1.95
CA SER A 320 3.49 -11.25 1.82
C SER A 320 3.53 -10.22 0.69
N HIS A 321 2.39 -9.79 0.16
CA HIS A 321 2.36 -8.57 -0.64
C HIS A 321 2.93 -7.39 0.16
N ALA A 322 3.53 -6.42 -0.53
CA ALA A 322 4.23 -5.30 0.09
C ALA A 322 3.45 -4.60 1.22
N THR A 323 2.16 -4.33 1.00
CA THR A 323 1.30 -3.60 1.94
C THR A 323 1.11 -4.32 3.30
N PRO A 324 0.67 -5.59 3.37
CA PRO A 324 0.65 -6.35 4.62
C PRO A 324 2.06 -6.70 5.14
N ALA A 325 3.03 -6.99 4.27
CA ALA A 325 4.41 -7.31 4.71
C ALA A 325 5.07 -6.14 5.45
N ALA A 326 4.91 -4.92 4.95
CA ALA A 326 5.44 -3.71 5.58
C ALA A 326 4.84 -3.41 6.97
N ALA A 327 3.78 -4.09 7.40
CA ALA A 327 3.32 -3.99 8.79
C ALA A 327 4.30 -4.64 9.79
N TYR A 328 5.13 -5.60 9.37
CA TYR A 328 5.89 -6.44 10.32
C TYR A 328 7.22 -7.03 9.82
N ALA A 329 7.41 -7.26 8.53
CA ALA A 329 8.64 -7.83 7.97
C ALA A 329 9.67 -6.76 7.60
N VAL A 330 10.92 -7.17 7.35
CA VAL A 330 11.95 -6.34 6.71
C VAL A 330 12.63 -7.13 5.59
N ASN A 331 12.84 -6.50 4.42
CA ASN A 331 13.64 -7.07 3.33
C ASN A 331 14.06 -5.96 2.35
N VAL A 332 15.23 -6.09 1.70
CA VAL A 332 15.61 -5.21 0.58
C VAL A 332 14.69 -5.33 -0.63
N SER A 333 13.96 -6.44 -0.79
CA SER A 333 13.01 -6.66 -1.88
C SER A 333 11.62 -7.08 -1.39
N ARG A 334 10.59 -6.41 -1.92
CA ARG A 334 9.17 -6.76 -1.80
C ARG A 334 8.79 -8.03 -2.54
N ASP A 335 9.68 -8.55 -3.40
CA ASP A 335 9.47 -9.78 -4.17
C ASP A 335 10.06 -11.03 -3.48
N ASP A 336 10.73 -10.88 -2.32
CA ASP A 336 11.24 -12.00 -1.52
C ASP A 336 10.14 -12.67 -0.66
N TYR A 337 9.07 -13.10 -1.34
CA TYR A 337 7.76 -13.39 -0.73
C TYR A 337 7.77 -14.43 0.40
N GLN A 338 8.50 -15.53 0.27
CA GLN A 338 8.57 -16.54 1.33
C GLN A 338 9.33 -16.02 2.55
N ASP A 339 10.37 -15.20 2.33
CA ASP A 339 11.18 -14.68 3.43
C ASP A 339 10.47 -13.58 4.22
N LEU A 340 9.78 -12.68 3.52
CA LEU A 340 8.82 -11.74 4.10
C LEU A 340 7.75 -12.49 4.93
N THR A 341 7.22 -13.60 4.41
CA THR A 341 6.28 -14.45 5.14
C THR A 341 6.92 -15.06 6.39
N ARG A 342 8.18 -15.51 6.35
CA ARG A 342 8.88 -16.05 7.54
C ARG A 342 8.99 -15.00 8.65
N ASP A 343 9.39 -13.78 8.30
CA ASP A 343 9.40 -12.63 9.22
C ASP A 343 8.00 -12.35 9.82
N MET A 344 6.96 -12.33 8.99
CA MET A 344 5.56 -12.14 9.43
C MET A 344 5.07 -13.26 10.36
N LEU A 345 5.49 -14.50 10.12
CA LEU A 345 5.05 -15.67 10.89
C LEU A 345 5.89 -15.89 12.16
N GLY A 346 7.05 -15.24 12.27
CA GLY A 346 8.01 -15.43 13.37
C GLY A 346 8.86 -16.69 13.20
N LEU A 347 9.22 -17.01 11.95
CA LEU A 347 10.12 -18.07 11.53
C LEU A 347 11.50 -17.50 11.15
N PRO A 348 12.57 -18.32 11.07
CA PRO A 348 13.88 -17.87 10.60
C PRO A 348 13.84 -17.40 9.13
N SER A 349 13.95 -16.09 8.94
CA SER A 349 14.12 -15.43 7.64
C SER A 349 15.61 -15.25 7.29
N VAL A 350 15.92 -14.75 6.10
CA VAL A 350 17.29 -14.44 5.67
C VAL A 350 17.90 -13.34 6.54
N THR A 351 17.07 -12.41 7.00
CA THR A 351 17.44 -11.34 7.93
C THR A 351 17.57 -11.85 9.38
N HIS A 352 16.64 -12.70 9.83
CA HIS A 352 16.50 -13.08 11.24
C HIS A 352 16.81 -14.56 11.54
N LYS A 353 17.84 -15.10 10.87
CA LYS A 353 18.26 -16.52 10.93
C LYS A 353 18.38 -17.12 12.34
N SER A 354 18.98 -16.39 13.29
CA SER A 354 19.28 -16.90 14.65
C SER A 354 18.32 -16.40 15.74
N LYS A 355 17.59 -15.32 15.48
CA LYS A 355 16.63 -14.71 16.39
C LYS A 355 15.45 -14.16 15.58
N PRO A 356 14.51 -15.03 15.16
CA PRO A 356 13.29 -14.62 14.48
C PRO A 356 12.53 -13.54 15.26
N TYR A 357 11.76 -12.73 14.55
CA TYR A 357 10.75 -11.90 15.21
C TYR A 357 9.72 -12.77 15.96
N PRO A 358 8.99 -12.21 16.95
CA PRO A 358 7.86 -12.91 17.58
C PRO A 358 6.80 -13.38 16.58
N GLY A 359 6.66 -12.71 15.44
CA GLY A 359 5.58 -12.93 14.47
C GLY A 359 4.33 -12.13 14.83
N LEU A 360 3.42 -12.01 13.87
CA LEU A 360 2.08 -11.47 14.10
C LEU A 360 1.24 -12.47 14.93
N ASP A 361 0.18 -12.00 15.59
CA ASP A 361 -0.80 -12.88 16.24
C ASP A 361 -1.89 -13.34 15.26
N VAL A 362 -2.11 -12.58 14.18
CA VAL A 362 -3.07 -12.88 13.11
C VAL A 362 -2.49 -12.51 11.75
N VAL A 363 -2.50 -13.46 10.80
CA VAL A 363 -2.21 -13.21 9.38
C VAL A 363 -3.32 -13.84 8.55
N LEU A 364 -4.09 -13.01 7.84
CA LEU A 364 -5.17 -13.47 6.96
C LEU A 364 -5.04 -12.82 5.58
N GLY A 365 -5.02 -13.63 4.52
CA GLY A 365 -4.88 -13.14 3.16
C GLY A 365 -5.06 -14.22 2.09
N ALA A 366 -4.71 -13.87 0.85
CA ALA A 366 -4.74 -14.78 -0.29
C ALA A 366 -3.34 -15.42 -0.53
N GLY A 367 -3.14 -15.99 -1.73
CA GLY A 367 -1.87 -16.58 -2.17
C GLY A 367 -1.84 -18.12 -2.12
N PHE A 368 -2.88 -18.77 -1.60
CA PHE A 368 -3.03 -20.22 -1.68
C PHE A 368 -3.14 -20.69 -3.15
N GLY A 369 -2.64 -21.89 -3.46
CA GLY A 369 -2.69 -22.49 -4.81
C GLY A 369 -1.69 -21.95 -5.84
N GLU A 370 -1.15 -20.74 -5.63
CA GLU A 370 -0.15 -20.12 -6.50
C GLU A 370 1.21 -20.83 -6.37
N THR A 371 1.50 -21.77 -7.26
CA THR A 371 2.71 -22.61 -7.21
C THR A 371 3.72 -22.27 -8.30
N THR A 372 5.01 -22.33 -7.96
CA THR A 372 6.11 -22.21 -8.91
C THR A 372 7.29 -23.11 -8.54
N LYS A 373 8.10 -23.46 -9.55
CA LYS A 373 9.33 -24.24 -9.38
C LYS A 373 10.54 -23.38 -9.01
N SER A 374 10.50 -22.08 -9.34
CA SER A 374 11.54 -21.10 -9.07
C SER A 374 10.95 -19.69 -9.09
N ASN A 375 11.63 -18.73 -8.47
CA ASN A 375 11.27 -17.32 -8.54
C ASN A 375 12.56 -16.49 -8.46
N ALA A 376 12.85 -15.69 -9.50
CA ALA A 376 14.08 -14.90 -9.58
C ALA A 376 14.12 -13.70 -8.62
N GLY A 377 12.98 -13.33 -8.01
CA GLY A 377 12.90 -12.29 -6.98
C GLY A 377 13.09 -12.80 -5.54
N GLN A 378 13.26 -14.11 -5.33
CA GLN A 378 13.45 -14.74 -4.02
C GLN A 378 14.85 -15.34 -3.90
N GLY A 379 15.37 -15.41 -2.67
CA GLY A 379 16.75 -15.84 -2.40
C GLY A 379 17.00 -17.35 -2.54
N GLU A 380 18.22 -17.78 -2.20
CA GLU A 380 18.65 -19.19 -2.15
C GLU A 380 17.80 -20.04 -1.19
N ASN A 381 17.11 -19.42 -0.22
CA ASN A 381 16.18 -20.06 0.69
C ASN A 381 14.74 -20.20 0.15
N PHE A 382 14.50 -19.91 -1.14
CA PHE A 382 13.24 -20.21 -1.81
C PHE A 382 12.98 -21.71 -1.90
N ILE A 383 11.78 -22.14 -1.49
CA ILE A 383 11.35 -23.54 -1.52
C ILE A 383 10.32 -23.72 -2.65
N PRO A 384 10.60 -24.58 -3.66
CA PRO A 384 9.65 -24.89 -4.73
C PRO A 384 8.32 -25.40 -4.18
N GLY A 385 7.21 -24.93 -4.73
CA GLY A 385 5.88 -25.10 -4.15
C GLY A 385 5.12 -23.78 -4.21
N ASN A 386 4.38 -23.45 -3.15
CA ASN A 386 3.64 -22.19 -3.09
C ASN A 386 4.58 -20.96 -3.08
N ARG A 387 4.31 -19.99 -3.94
CA ARG A 387 5.13 -18.78 -4.15
C ARG A 387 5.28 -17.90 -2.90
N TYR A 388 4.27 -17.89 -2.02
CA TYR A 388 4.14 -16.91 -0.93
C TYR A 388 4.37 -17.51 0.45
N LEU A 389 4.06 -18.79 0.65
CA LEU A 389 4.19 -19.50 1.92
C LEU A 389 4.53 -20.97 1.63
N ALA A 390 5.80 -21.37 1.82
CA ALA A 390 6.21 -22.75 1.59
C ALA A 390 5.43 -23.73 2.48
N ASP A 391 5.17 -24.95 1.99
CA ASP A 391 4.43 -25.96 2.75
C ASP A 391 5.09 -26.28 4.10
N VAL A 392 6.42 -26.28 4.17
CA VAL A 392 7.16 -26.51 5.43
C VAL A 392 7.04 -25.35 6.42
N ASP A 393 6.99 -24.11 5.93
CA ASP A 393 6.83 -22.91 6.76
C ASP A 393 5.39 -22.83 7.31
N ARG A 394 4.38 -23.18 6.49
CA ARG A 394 2.99 -23.33 6.93
C ARG A 394 2.89 -24.39 8.03
N ASP A 395 3.44 -25.57 7.75
CA ASP A 395 3.30 -26.73 8.64
C ASP A 395 4.00 -26.52 9.99
N ALA A 396 5.07 -25.71 10.03
CA ALA A 396 5.76 -25.32 11.25
C ALA A 396 4.95 -24.39 12.18
N VAL A 397 3.92 -23.71 11.66
CA VAL A 397 3.13 -22.71 12.43
C VAL A 397 1.63 -23.03 12.54
N ASP A 398 1.19 -24.13 11.94
CA ASP A 398 -0.19 -24.61 11.93
C ASP A 398 -0.63 -25.14 13.31
N VAL A 399 -1.57 -24.45 13.96
CA VAL A 399 -2.10 -24.82 15.29
C VAL A 399 -2.75 -26.19 15.35
N THR A 400 -3.15 -26.77 14.21
CA THR A 400 -3.74 -28.11 14.14
C THR A 400 -2.69 -29.22 14.11
N LYS A 401 -1.45 -28.91 13.73
CA LYS A 401 -0.32 -29.87 13.64
C LYS A 401 0.49 -30.00 14.91
N GLY A 402 0.31 -29.07 15.86
CA GLY A 402 0.58 -29.31 17.28
C GLY A 402 2.05 -29.46 17.69
N ASP A 403 2.83 -28.38 17.59
CA ASP A 403 4.13 -28.24 18.28
C ASP A 403 4.29 -26.83 18.90
N ARG A 404 5.35 -26.61 19.69
CA ARG A 404 5.62 -25.40 20.49
C ARG A 404 5.67 -24.06 19.73
N LEU A 405 5.72 -24.08 18.40
CA LEU A 405 5.77 -22.89 17.54
C LEU A 405 4.44 -22.58 16.83
N ALA A 406 3.41 -23.40 17.01
CA ALA A 406 2.12 -23.22 16.35
C ALA A 406 1.42 -21.92 16.79
N LYS A 407 1.06 -21.08 15.82
CA LYS A 407 0.53 -19.71 16.04
C LYS A 407 -0.67 -19.36 15.18
N TYR A 408 -0.84 -19.96 14.00
CA TYR A 408 -1.87 -19.56 13.05
C TYR A 408 -2.77 -20.74 12.62
N VAL A 409 -4.01 -20.41 12.28
CA VAL A 409 -4.88 -21.29 11.49
C VAL A 409 -4.66 -20.93 10.02
N VAL A 410 -4.05 -21.84 9.26
CA VAL A 410 -3.93 -21.70 7.81
C VAL A 410 -4.97 -22.62 7.17
N ALA A 411 -6.01 -22.04 6.58
CA ALA A 411 -7.19 -22.73 6.05
C ALA A 411 -7.23 -22.70 4.52
#